data_AF-A0AAV5BCP0-F1
#
_entry.id   AF-A0AAV5BCP0-F1
#
_cell.length_a   1.000
_cell.length_b   1.000
_cell.length_c   1.000
_cell.angle_alpha   90.00
_cell.angle_beta   90.00
_cell.angle_gamma   90.00
#
_symmetry.space_group_name_H-M   'P 1'
#
loop_
_entity.id
_entity.type
_entity.pdbx_description
1 polymer ?
#
loop_
_entity_poly.entity_id
_entity_poly.type
_entity_poly.pdbx_seq_one_letter_code
_entity_poly.pdbx_strand_id
1 'polypeptide(L)' 'MESLTPLAKAILETLEPDPAKQEQWLIHAPLFPPGKNPEMEAFKDAIDDVKQTGGKVFVAGDYDCGATRFRER' A
#
# COMPACT_ATOMS: atom_id res chain seq x y z
N MET A 1 6.68 1.60 18.02
CA MET A 1 6.65 0.87 16.73
C MET A 1 6.48 -0.60 17.06
N GLU A 2 5.47 -1.27 16.51
CA GLU A 2 5.36 -2.72 16.64
C GLU A 2 6.64 -3.36 16.09
N SER A 3 7.20 -4.32 16.81
CA SER A 3 8.42 -4.99 16.37
C SER A 3 8.13 -5.77 15.10
N LEU A 4 8.83 -5.47 14.00
CA LEU A 4 8.76 -6.26 12.77
C LEU A 4 8.94 -7.75 13.08
N THR A 5 8.15 -8.60 12.40
CA THR A 5 8.30 -10.05 12.50
C THR A 5 9.68 -10.48 11.99
N PRO A 6 10.21 -11.65 12.40
CA PRO A 6 11.49 -12.14 11.91
C PRO A 6 11.57 -12.23 10.38
N LEU A 7 10.49 -12.62 9.71
CA LEU A 7 10.41 -12.65 8.25
C LEU A 7 10.49 -11.24 7.66
N ALA A 8 9.74 -10.28 8.22
CA ALA A 8 9.77 -8.90 7.74
C ALA A 8 11.15 -8.26 7.91
N LYS A 9 11.87 -8.57 9.01
CA LYS A 9 13.26 -8.14 9.21
C LYS A 9 14.20 -8.73 8.15
N ALA A 10 14.13 -10.03 7.92
CA ALA A 10 14.98 -10.69 6.91
C ALA A 10 14.73 -10.13 5.50
N ILE A 11 13.48 -9.84 5.15
CA ILE A 11 13.13 -9.20 3.87
C ILE A 11 13.70 -7.78 3.82
N LEU A 12 13.53 -6.98 4.88
CA LEU A 12 14.03 -5.61 4.93
C LEU A 12 15.56 -5.56 4.79
N GLU A 13 16.27 -6.42 5.52
CA GLU A 13 17.74 -6.56 5.44
C GLU A 13 18.22 -6.97 4.05
N THR A 14 17.42 -7.76 3.33
CA THR A 14 17.73 -8.19 1.95
C THR A 14 17.52 -7.05 0.95
N LEU A 15 16.46 -6.26 1.12
CA LEU A 15 16.09 -5.20 0.17
C LEU A 15 16.90 -3.91 0.38
N GLU A 16 17.20 -3.57 1.62
CA GLU A 16 17.97 -2.38 1.99
C GLU A 16 18.86 -2.70 3.19
N PRO A 17 20.16 -2.97 3.01
CA PRO A 17 21.06 -3.32 4.11
C PRO A 17 21.51 -2.13 4.96
N ASP A 18 21.29 -0.88 4.53
CA ASP A 18 21.67 0.33 5.28
C ASP A 18 20.62 0.67 6.37
N PRO A 19 20.95 0.55 7.67
CA PRO A 19 19.99 0.80 8.75
C PRO A 19 19.45 2.24 8.75
N ALA A 20 20.24 3.22 8.31
CA ALA A 20 19.80 4.63 8.27
C ALA A 20 18.75 4.88 7.17
N LYS A 21 18.71 4.03 6.14
CA LYS A 21 17.67 4.07 5.10
C LYS A 21 16.46 3.21 5.46
N GLN A 22 16.68 2.09 6.15
CA GLN A 22 15.61 1.26 6.68
C GLN A 22 14.67 2.06 7.58
N GLU A 23 15.19 2.92 8.45
CA GLU A 23 14.37 3.78 9.31
C GLU A 23 13.35 4.61 8.52
N GLN A 24 13.73 5.09 7.33
CA GLN A 24 12.87 5.89 6.46
C GLN A 24 11.69 5.07 5.91
N TRP A 25 11.92 3.79 5.65
CA TRP A 25 10.90 2.87 5.12
C TRP A 25 9.90 2.45 6.19
N LEU A 26 10.26 2.61 7.46
CA LEU A 26 9.39 2.36 8.61
C LEU A 26 8.59 3.59 9.02
N ILE A 27 8.84 4.75 8.40
CA ILE A 27 8.02 5.95 8.59
C ILE A 27 6.68 5.72 7.91
N HIS A 28 5.63 5.51 8.70
CA HIS A 28 4.26 5.50 8.22
C HIS A 28 3.83 6.92 7.84
N ALA A 29 4.05 7.30 6.58
CA ALA A 29 3.46 8.53 6.06
C ALA A 29 1.93 8.44 6.12
N PRO A 30 1.23 9.56 6.38
CA PRO A 30 -0.22 9.59 6.26
C PRO A 30 -0.61 9.18 4.84
N LEU A 31 -1.50 8.19 4.73
CA LEU A 31 -2.05 7.79 3.44
C LEU A 31 -2.81 8.98 2.83
N PHE A 32 -2.69 9.16 1.52
CA PHE A 32 -3.53 10.12 0.81
C PHE A 32 -5.00 9.77 1.05
N PRO A 33 -5.87 10.78 1.26
CA PRO A 33 -7.29 10.52 1.38
C PRO A 33 -7.79 9.86 0.10
N PRO A 34 -8.71 8.88 0.20
CA PRO A 34 -9.31 8.27 -0.97
C PRO A 34 -9.92 9.33 -1.90
N GLY A 35 -9.87 9.08 -3.21
CA GLY A 35 -10.63 9.86 -4.17
C GLY A 35 -12.12 9.89 -3.81
N LYS A 36 -12.78 11.01 -4.10
CA LYS A 36 -14.24 11.19 -3.92
C LYS A 36 -15.03 10.88 -5.19
N ASN A 37 -14.43 10.17 -6.14
CA ASN A 37 -15.12 9.77 -7.35
C ASN A 37 -16.16 8.69 -7.01
N PRO A 38 -17.30 8.66 -7.73
CA PRO A 38 -18.40 7.75 -7.44
C PRO A 38 -17.98 6.27 -7.39
N GLU A 39 -17.00 5.87 -8.22
CA GLU A 39 -16.50 4.51 -8.28
C GLU A 39 -15.77 4.10 -6.99
N MET A 40 -15.01 5.01 -6.38
CA MET A 40 -14.31 4.73 -5.13
C MET A 40 -15.27 4.67 -3.94
N GLU A 41 -16.32 5.50 -3.92
CA GLU A 41 -17.35 5.41 -2.89
C GLU A 41 -18.13 4.09 -2.99
N ALA A 42 -18.55 3.71 -4.21
CA ALA A 42 -19.21 2.43 -4.44
C ALA A 42 -18.31 1.22 -4.06
N PHE A 43 -17.01 1.32 -4.32
CA PHE A 43 -16.06 0.30 -3.89
C PHE A 43 -15.95 0.22 -2.37
N LYS A 44 -15.88 1.35 -1.65
CA LYS A 44 -15.84 1.35 -0.17
C LYS A 44 -17.08 0.66 0.41
N ASP A 45 -18.26 1.02 -0.08
CA ASP A 45 -19.52 0.44 0.37
C ASP A 45 -19.50 -1.10 0.19
N ALA A 46 -19.05 -1.57 -0.97
CA ALA A 46 -18.93 -3.01 -1.23
C ALA A 46 -17.95 -3.72 -0.28
N ILE A 47 -16.83 -3.08 0.07
CA ILE A 47 -15.85 -3.64 1.01
C ILE A 47 -16.42 -3.70 2.43
N ASP A 48 -17.15 -2.67 2.85
CA ASP A 48 -17.76 -2.64 4.19
C ASP A 48 -18.87 -3.70 4.34
N ASP A 49 -19.66 -3.94 3.30
CA ASP A 49 -20.64 -5.04 3.27
C ASP A 49 -19.96 -6.42 3.39
N VAL A 50 -18.84 -6.62 2.67
CA VAL A 50 -18.08 -7.88 2.75
C VAL A 50 -17.48 -8.09 4.14
N LYS A 51 -17.00 -7.03 4.78
CA LYS A 51 -16.49 -7.09 6.17
C LYS A 51 -17.59 -7.51 7.15
N GLN A 52 -18.80 -6.97 7.01
CA GLN A 52 -19.94 -7.32 7.88
C GLN A 52 -20.35 -8.78 7.73
N THR A 53 -20.26 -9.32 6.51
CA THR A 53 -20.63 -10.71 6.21
C THR A 53 -19.49 -11.71 6.45
N GLY A 54 -18.29 -11.25 6.83
CA GLY A 54 -17.11 -12.09 7.02
C GLY A 54 -16.57 -12.69 5.72
N GLY A 55 -16.94 -12.12 4.58
CA GLY A 55 -16.48 -12.57 3.27
C GLY A 55 -15.01 -12.22 3.04
N LYS A 56 -14.39 -12.89 2.06
CA LYS A 56 -13.02 -12.63 1.65
C LYS A 56 -13.03 -11.77 0.39
N VAL A 57 -12.27 -10.68 0.40
CA VAL A 57 -12.06 -9.83 -0.77
C VAL A 57 -10.73 -10.19 -1.41
N PHE A 58 -10.73 -10.42 -2.73
CA PHE A 58 -9.52 -10.39 -3.54
C PHE A 58 -9.49 -9.09 -4.34
N VAL A 59 -8.47 -8.27 -4.11
CA VAL A 59 -8.22 -7.06 -4.89
C VAL A 59 -7.08 -7.35 -5.84
N ALA A 60 -7.38 -7.38 -7.14
CA ALA A 60 -6.38 -7.44 -8.20
C ALA A 60 -6.31 -6.07 -8.86
N GLY A 61 -5.20 -5.36 -8.62
CA GLY A 61 -4.92 -4.09 -9.28
C GLY A 61 -3.80 -4.28 -10.30
N ASP A 62 -3.97 -3.69 -11.48
CA ASP A 62 -2.82 -3.44 -12.36
C ASP A 62 -2.09 -2.23 -11.78
N TYR A 63 -0.93 -2.46 -11.18
CA TYR A 63 -0.09 -1.36 -10.72
C TYR A 63 0.56 -0.75 -11.95
N ASP A 64 -0.03 0.34 -12.45
CA ASP A 64 0.59 1.20 -13.45
C ASP A 64 1.80 1.89 -12.82
N CYS A 65 2.92 1.19 -12.82
CA CYS A 65 4.23 1.67 -12.39
C CYS A 65 4.75 2.72 -13.38
N GLY A 66 4.13 3.90 -13.42
CA GLY A 66 4.75 5.14 -13.92
C GLY A 66 5.40 5.07 -15.31
N ALA A 67 4.73 4.55 -16.33
CA ALA A 67 5.18 4.70 -17.72
C ALA A 67 4.87 6.09 -18.31
N THR A 68 4.65 7.12 -17.50
CA THR A 68 4.70 8.52 -17.97
C THR A 68 6.15 8.97 -18.04
N ARG A 69 6.83 8.56 -19.13
CA ARG A 69 8.01 9.30 -19.59
C ARG A 69 7.57 10.74 -19.81
N PHE A 70 8.02 11.66 -18.97
CA PHE A 70 8.04 13.08 -19.30
C PHE A 70 8.79 13.20 -20.63
N ARG A 71 8.07 13.47 -21.72
CA ARG A 71 8.70 13.98 -22.93
C ARG A 71 9.15 15.39 -22.60
N GLU A 72 10.45 15.55 -22.41
CA GLU A 72 11.12 16.85 -22.40
C GLU A 72 10.62 17.66 -23.60
N ARG A 73 10.18 18.89 -23.32
CA ARG A 73 10.01 19.94 -24.33
C ARG A 73 11.07 20.99 -24.06
#